data_AF-A0A846TRJ3-F1
#
_entry.id   AF-A0A846TRJ3-F1
#
_cell.length_a   1.000
_cell.length_b   1.000
_cell.length_c   1.000
_cell.angle_alpha   90.00
_cell.angle_beta   90.00
_cell.angle_gamma   90.00
#
_symmetry.space_group_name_H-M   'P 1'
#
loop_
_entity.id
_entity.type
_entity.pdbx_description
1 polymer ?
#
loop_
_entity_poly.entity_id
_entity_poly.type
_entity_poly.pdbx_seq_one_letter_code
_entity_poly.pdbx_strand_id
1 'polypeptide(L)'
;YESLPSVPVAEESSGGTGDLIANTDVYGNQTLWSASEAQDLTNCVSDDFGSQKSIVVNAMEGGAAMWEGASSGIDFTYVSSEDGDCNTSNNNVVFSVEPTSETGYIARAFFPDSPKFQRNVLVADQFYSSGWQQDAILAHELGHVLGFRHEHTRPEAGTCFEDNNW
;
A
#
# COMPACT_ATOMS: atom_id res chain seq x y z
N TYR A 1 44.00 -28.54 17.24
CA TYR A 1 43.78 -27.25 17.91
C TYR A 1 43.82 -26.18 16.82
N GLU A 2 42.78 -26.19 15.97
CA GLU A 2 41.80 -25.09 15.82
C GLU A 2 42.40 -23.94 15.00
N SER A 3 42.39 -24.02 13.67
CA SER A 3 41.28 -23.59 12.79
C SER A 3 40.77 -22.19 13.14
N LEU A 4 41.38 -21.17 12.52
CA LEU A 4 40.84 -19.82 12.45
C LEU A 4 39.49 -19.86 11.71
N PRO A 5 38.38 -19.37 12.29
CA PRO A 5 37.19 -19.17 11.51
C PRO A 5 37.40 -17.98 10.56
N SER A 6 37.47 -18.31 9.28
CA SER A 6 37.26 -17.37 8.17
C SER A 6 35.91 -16.68 8.35
N VAL A 7 36.00 -15.38 8.60
CA VAL A 7 34.89 -14.43 8.53
C VAL A 7 34.25 -14.55 7.15
N PRO A 8 32.94 -14.79 7.00
CA PRO A 8 32.26 -14.26 5.84
C PRO A 8 32.18 -12.76 6.05
N VAL A 9 33.08 -12.05 5.37
CA VAL A 9 32.90 -10.63 5.08
C VAL A 9 31.53 -10.55 4.40
N ALA A 10 30.54 -10.00 5.10
CA ALA A 10 29.34 -9.52 4.45
C ALA A 10 29.81 -8.37 3.56
N GLU A 11 30.00 -8.66 2.27
CA GLU A 11 30.36 -7.64 1.30
C GLU A 11 29.27 -6.58 1.23
N GLU A 12 29.76 -5.37 0.97
CA GLU A 12 29.10 -4.09 1.11
C GLU A 12 27.86 -3.91 0.23
N SER A 13 26.89 -3.19 0.80
CA SER A 13 26.24 -2.01 0.21
C SER A 13 26.23 -1.93 -1.33
N SER A 14 25.07 -2.19 -1.92
CA SER A 14 24.63 -1.38 -3.06
C SER A 14 23.69 -0.28 -2.56
N GLY A 15 24.25 0.73 -1.91
CA GLY A 15 23.59 2.03 -1.82
C GLY A 15 23.35 2.56 -3.23
N GLY A 16 22.12 2.43 -3.74
CA GLY A 16 21.75 2.99 -5.04
C GLY A 16 20.51 2.39 -5.71
N THR A 17 19.34 2.53 -5.09
CA THR A 17 17.96 2.68 -5.62
C THR A 17 17.01 2.48 -4.43
N GLY A 18 15.90 3.22 -4.32
CA GLY A 18 15.00 3.13 -3.15
C GLY A 18 14.39 1.74 -2.98
N ASP A 19 15.00 0.91 -2.13
CA ASP A 19 14.57 -0.47 -1.88
C ASP A 19 13.27 -0.50 -1.06
N LEU A 20 12.29 -1.27 -1.54
CA LEU A 20 11.04 -1.54 -0.82
C LEU A 20 11.29 -2.43 0.39
N ILE A 21 10.75 -2.07 1.56
CA ILE A 21 10.90 -2.84 2.80
C ILE A 21 9.58 -3.54 3.10
N ALA A 22 9.57 -4.87 3.21
CA ALA A 22 8.36 -5.60 3.58
C ALA A 22 7.96 -5.32 5.05
N ASN A 23 6.67 -5.15 5.30
CA ASN A 23 6.08 -5.14 6.64
C ASN A 23 6.35 -6.47 7.33
N THR A 24 6.45 -6.45 8.66
CA THR A 24 6.67 -7.65 9.47
C THR A 24 5.70 -7.72 10.64
N ASP A 25 5.28 -8.93 10.99
CA ASP A 25 4.51 -9.19 12.20
C ASP A 25 5.35 -8.98 13.48
N VAL A 26 4.72 -9.16 14.64
CA VAL A 26 5.38 -9.03 15.97
C VAL A 26 6.51 -10.03 16.21
N TYR A 27 6.66 -11.04 15.34
CA TYR A 27 7.71 -12.05 15.38
C TYR A 27 8.80 -11.82 14.33
N GLY A 28 8.69 -10.76 13.52
CA GLY A 28 9.64 -10.41 12.47
C GLY A 28 9.43 -11.16 11.15
N ASN A 29 8.31 -11.88 10.98
CA ASN A 29 7.99 -12.53 9.70
C ASN A 29 7.39 -11.50 8.75
N GLN A 30 7.78 -11.54 7.48
CA GLN A 30 7.20 -10.67 6.47
C GLN A 30 5.69 -10.91 6.29
N THR A 31 4.93 -9.82 6.24
CA THR A 31 3.47 -9.84 6.04
C THR A 31 3.17 -9.40 4.62
N LEU A 32 3.35 -10.35 3.69
CA LEU A 32 3.04 -10.21 2.28
C LEU A 32 1.90 -11.17 1.91
N TRP A 33 1.14 -10.82 0.88
CA TRP A 33 0.21 -11.75 0.26
C TRP A 33 0.94 -12.99 -0.27
N SER A 34 0.27 -14.15 -0.27
CA SER A 34 0.75 -15.26 -1.08
C SER A 34 0.78 -14.88 -2.56
N ALA A 35 1.60 -15.57 -3.36
CA ALA A 35 1.70 -15.29 -4.79
C ALA A 35 0.36 -15.40 -5.53
N SER A 36 -0.55 -16.26 -5.07
CA SER A 36 -1.91 -16.37 -5.61
C SER A 36 -2.83 -15.24 -5.16
N GLU A 37 -2.73 -14.78 -3.91
CA GLU A 37 -3.55 -13.67 -3.42
C GLU A 37 -3.11 -12.34 -4.04
N ALA A 38 -1.81 -12.14 -4.28
CA ALA A 38 -1.28 -10.94 -4.92
C ALA A 38 -1.77 -10.76 -6.37
N GLN A 39 -2.23 -11.84 -7.01
CA GLN A 39 -2.82 -11.83 -8.36
C GLN A 39 -4.35 -11.72 -8.36
N ASP A 40 -4.98 -11.44 -7.22
CA ASP A 40 -6.44 -11.36 -7.10
C ASP A 40 -6.85 -10.29 -6.06
N LEU A 41 -6.20 -9.12 -6.08
CA LEU A 41 -6.45 -8.03 -5.14
C LEU A 41 -7.65 -7.19 -5.60
N THR A 42 -8.85 -7.75 -5.42
CA THR A 42 -10.11 -7.10 -5.79
C THR A 42 -10.41 -5.87 -4.92
N ASN A 43 -10.84 -4.79 -5.56
CA ASN A 43 -11.22 -3.55 -4.88
C ASN A 43 -12.46 -2.90 -5.49
N CYS A 44 -13.10 -2.02 -4.73
CA CYS A 44 -14.19 -1.17 -5.19
C CYS A 44 -13.87 0.30 -4.85
N VAL A 45 -14.61 1.24 -5.45
CA VAL A 45 -14.47 2.67 -5.16
C VAL A 45 -15.84 3.25 -4.80
N SER A 46 -15.99 3.67 -3.54
CA SER A 46 -17.27 4.08 -2.98
C SER A 46 -17.98 5.18 -3.78
N ASP A 47 -19.30 5.02 -3.93
CA ASP A 47 -20.17 6.08 -4.46
C ASP A 47 -20.19 7.34 -3.57
N ASP A 48 -19.75 7.25 -2.31
CA ASP A 48 -19.70 8.37 -1.36
C ASP A 48 -18.71 9.47 -1.77
N PHE A 49 -17.77 9.19 -2.69
CA PHE A 49 -16.94 10.22 -3.31
C PHE A 49 -17.74 11.21 -4.18
N GLY A 50 -19.00 10.87 -4.52
CA GLY A 50 -19.89 11.73 -5.29
C GLY A 50 -19.26 12.17 -6.62
N SER A 51 -19.23 13.48 -6.87
CA SER A 51 -18.69 14.04 -8.12
C SER A 51 -17.18 13.80 -8.31
N GLN A 52 -16.45 13.49 -7.23
CA GLN A 52 -15.02 13.25 -7.28
C GLN A 52 -14.66 11.80 -7.59
N LYS A 53 -15.63 10.88 -7.57
CA LYS A 53 -15.39 9.44 -7.75
C LYS A 53 -14.53 9.11 -8.97
N SER A 54 -14.82 9.72 -10.11
CA SER A 54 -14.06 9.47 -11.35
C SER A 54 -12.57 9.80 -11.23
N ILE A 55 -12.19 10.77 -10.39
CA ILE A 55 -10.78 11.11 -10.12
C ILE A 55 -10.11 9.98 -9.34
N VAL A 56 -10.80 9.45 -8.32
CA VAL A 56 -10.28 8.35 -7.48
C VAL A 56 -10.16 7.06 -8.28
N VAL A 57 -11.16 6.71 -9.10
CA VAL A 57 -11.11 5.53 -9.99
C VAL A 57 -9.90 5.62 -10.94
N ASN A 58 -9.73 6.76 -11.63
CA ASN A 58 -8.60 6.94 -12.55
C ASN A 58 -7.24 6.89 -11.83
N ALA A 59 -7.17 7.40 -10.59
CA ALA A 59 -5.94 7.37 -9.81
C ALA A 59 -5.61 5.96 -9.30
N MET A 60 -6.62 5.19 -8.88
CA MET A 60 -6.47 3.77 -8.53
C MET A 60 -6.01 2.94 -9.73
N GLU A 61 -6.61 3.14 -10.91
CA GLU A 61 -6.19 2.47 -12.15
C GLU A 61 -4.74 2.82 -12.52
N GLY A 62 -4.39 4.11 -12.46
CA GLY A 62 -3.02 4.58 -12.74
C GLY A 62 -1.99 4.02 -11.75
N GLY A 63 -2.31 4.02 -10.45
CA GLY A 63 -1.42 3.49 -9.42
C GLY A 63 -1.26 1.97 -9.49
N ALA A 64 -2.35 1.23 -9.77
CA ALA A 64 -2.32 -0.21 -10.00
C ALA A 64 -1.43 -0.56 -11.20
N ALA A 65 -1.61 0.14 -12.33
CA ALA A 65 -0.84 -0.07 -13.54
C ALA A 65 0.68 0.09 -13.34
N MET A 66 1.13 0.95 -12.41
CA MET A 66 2.55 1.08 -12.08
C MET A 66 3.11 -0.20 -11.44
N TRP A 67 2.36 -0.83 -10.53
CA TRP A 67 2.76 -2.08 -9.87
C TRP A 67 2.66 -3.28 -10.80
N GLU A 68 1.57 -3.40 -11.54
CA GLU A 68 1.33 -4.49 -12.50
C GLU A 68 2.32 -4.42 -13.67
N GLY A 69 2.69 -3.21 -14.10
CA GLY A 69 3.74 -2.99 -15.10
C GLY A 69 5.13 -3.36 -14.61
N ALA A 70 5.38 -3.27 -13.29
CA ALA A 70 6.65 -3.65 -12.68
C ALA A 70 6.75 -5.16 -12.40
N SER A 71 5.63 -5.86 -12.20
CA SER A 71 5.60 -7.29 -11.91
C SER A 71 4.32 -7.95 -12.40
N SER A 72 4.46 -9.02 -13.19
CA SER A 72 3.34 -9.87 -13.61
C SER A 72 2.74 -10.73 -12.48
N GLY A 73 3.28 -10.63 -11.25
CA GLY A 73 2.77 -11.35 -10.08
C GLY A 73 1.81 -10.53 -9.22
N ILE A 74 1.44 -9.33 -9.68
CA ILE A 74 0.53 -8.41 -9.01
C ILE A 74 -0.66 -8.17 -9.95
N ASP A 75 -1.87 -8.18 -9.41
CA ASP A 75 -3.10 -7.82 -10.14
C ASP A 75 -4.10 -7.18 -9.17
N PHE A 76 -4.47 -5.93 -9.45
CA PHE A 76 -5.52 -5.18 -8.76
C PHE A 76 -6.75 -5.08 -9.65
N THR A 77 -7.77 -5.85 -9.32
CA THR A 77 -9.02 -5.87 -10.11
C THR A 77 -10.06 -4.93 -9.51
N TYR A 78 -10.42 -3.87 -10.25
CA TYR A 78 -11.53 -2.99 -9.88
C TYR A 78 -12.89 -3.63 -10.21
N VAL A 79 -13.73 -3.79 -9.19
CA VAL A 79 -15.05 -4.43 -9.26
C VAL A 79 -16.14 -3.37 -9.10
N SER A 80 -16.41 -2.62 -10.17
CA SER A 80 -17.35 -1.48 -10.13
C SER A 80 -18.79 -1.85 -9.73
N SER A 81 -19.18 -3.13 -9.82
CA SER A 81 -20.50 -3.59 -9.36
C SER A 81 -20.67 -3.51 -7.84
N GLU A 82 -19.57 -3.44 -7.09
CA GLU A 82 -19.54 -3.40 -5.62
C GLU A 82 -19.50 -1.98 -5.06
N ASP A 83 -19.42 -0.96 -5.90
CA ASP A 83 -19.20 0.43 -5.49
C ASP A 83 -20.30 1.01 -4.58
N GLY A 84 -21.55 0.57 -4.78
CA GLY A 84 -22.69 1.03 -3.98
C GLY A 84 -22.69 0.51 -2.54
N ASP A 85 -21.86 -0.50 -2.24
CA ASP A 85 -21.63 -1.04 -0.89
C ASP A 85 -20.12 -1.15 -0.63
N CYS A 86 -19.35 -0.17 -1.09
CA CYS A 86 -17.90 -0.23 -0.99
C CYS A 86 -17.41 0.22 0.38
N ASN A 87 -17.34 -0.71 1.32
CA ASN A 87 -16.83 -0.50 2.67
C ASN A 87 -16.14 -1.76 3.21
N THR A 88 -15.53 -1.67 4.39
CA THR A 88 -14.76 -2.79 4.97
C THR A 88 -15.61 -4.01 5.35
N SER A 89 -16.94 -3.92 5.34
CA SER A 89 -17.85 -5.04 5.57
C SER A 89 -18.18 -5.82 4.30
N ASN A 90 -17.88 -5.27 3.11
CA ASN A 90 -18.10 -5.95 1.84
C ASN A 90 -17.07 -7.06 1.62
N ASN A 91 -17.54 -8.31 1.56
CA ASN A 91 -16.73 -9.51 1.40
C ASN A 91 -16.56 -9.94 -0.07
N ASN A 92 -17.15 -9.24 -1.02
CA ASN A 92 -16.97 -9.49 -2.46
C ASN A 92 -15.67 -8.86 -3.00
N VAL A 93 -15.01 -8.02 -2.20
CA VAL A 93 -13.72 -7.40 -2.51
C VAL A 93 -12.71 -7.63 -1.39
N VAL A 94 -11.41 -7.68 -1.71
CA VAL A 94 -10.33 -7.73 -0.71
C VAL A 94 -10.36 -6.46 0.16
N PHE A 95 -10.49 -5.28 -0.46
CA PHE A 95 -10.51 -4.00 0.25
C PHE A 95 -11.40 -2.95 -0.43
N SER A 96 -11.81 -1.94 0.35
CA SER A 96 -12.59 -0.80 -0.11
C SER A 96 -11.73 0.45 -0.31
N VAL A 97 -12.09 1.31 -1.25
CA VAL A 97 -11.57 2.68 -1.34
C VAL A 97 -12.67 3.65 -0.94
N GLU A 98 -12.45 4.42 0.13
CA GLU A 98 -13.49 5.19 0.82
C GLU A 98 -13.04 6.65 1.07
N PRO A 99 -13.96 7.63 0.99
CA PRO A 99 -13.66 9.00 1.39
C PRO A 99 -13.49 9.09 2.92
N THR A 100 -12.68 10.05 3.37
CA THR A 100 -12.59 10.39 4.79
C THR A 100 -12.51 11.90 5.00
N SER A 101 -13.00 12.37 6.15
CA SER A 101 -12.83 13.76 6.61
C SER A 101 -11.58 13.96 7.47
N GLU A 102 -10.78 12.91 7.68
CA GLU A 102 -9.54 13.00 8.43
C GLU A 102 -8.51 13.89 7.72
N THR A 103 -7.72 14.63 8.49
CA THR A 103 -6.76 15.60 7.95
C THR A 103 -5.29 15.27 8.24
N GLY A 104 -5.02 14.15 8.93
CA GLY A 104 -3.67 13.71 9.29
C GLY A 104 -2.85 13.16 8.11
N TYR A 105 -3.51 12.79 7.00
CA TYR A 105 -2.90 12.19 5.83
C TYR A 105 -3.61 12.64 4.55
N ILE A 106 -2.98 12.41 3.38
CA ILE A 106 -3.59 12.65 2.06
C ILE A 106 -4.39 11.40 1.64
N ALA A 107 -3.79 10.23 1.83
CA ALA A 107 -4.43 8.94 1.76
C ALA A 107 -3.78 8.01 2.82
N ARG A 108 -4.44 6.89 3.12
CA ARG A 108 -3.92 5.87 4.04
C ARG A 108 -4.41 4.50 3.60
N ALA A 109 -3.51 3.52 3.56
CA ALA A 109 -3.82 2.12 3.33
C ALA A 109 -3.65 1.25 4.59
N PHE A 110 -3.98 -0.02 4.42
CA PHE A 110 -3.79 -1.12 5.37
C PHE A 110 -2.62 -2.00 4.92
N PHE A 111 -2.19 -2.94 5.76
CA PHE A 111 -1.20 -3.96 5.41
C PHE A 111 -1.86 -5.35 5.24
N PRO A 112 -1.25 -6.32 4.54
CA PRO A 112 -1.85 -7.64 4.27
C PRO A 112 -2.35 -8.39 5.52
N ASP A 113 -1.65 -8.22 6.65
CA ASP A 113 -1.99 -8.81 7.96
C ASP A 113 -3.10 -8.08 8.71
N SER A 114 -3.56 -6.92 8.24
CA SER A 114 -4.72 -6.24 8.81
C SER A 114 -5.98 -7.13 8.65
N PRO A 115 -6.82 -7.23 9.68
CA PRO A 115 -8.07 -7.97 9.60
C PRO A 115 -9.04 -7.30 8.59
N LYS A 116 -9.91 -8.09 7.95
CA LYS A 116 -10.82 -7.63 6.88
C LYS A 116 -11.57 -6.32 7.19
N PHE A 117 -12.08 -6.17 8.41
CA PHE A 117 -12.83 -4.98 8.83
C PHE A 117 -12.00 -3.68 8.88
N GLN A 118 -10.67 -3.75 8.69
CA GLN A 118 -9.74 -2.62 8.59
C GLN A 118 -9.13 -2.48 7.18
N ARG A 119 -9.48 -3.34 6.22
CA ARG A 119 -8.90 -3.33 4.88
C ARG A 119 -9.56 -2.28 4.00
N ASN A 120 -9.10 -1.05 4.13
CA ASN A 120 -9.48 0.04 3.26
C ASN A 120 -8.32 0.96 2.89
N VAL A 121 -8.47 1.61 1.74
CA VAL A 121 -7.73 2.80 1.36
C VAL A 121 -8.64 4.00 1.64
N LEU A 122 -8.22 4.87 2.54
CA LEU A 122 -8.93 6.11 2.86
C LEU A 122 -8.33 7.27 2.07
N VAL A 123 -9.18 8.08 1.44
CA VAL A 123 -8.76 9.24 0.64
C VAL A 123 -9.35 10.51 1.25
N ALA A 124 -8.48 11.43 1.68
CA ALA A 124 -8.86 12.69 2.32
C ALA A 124 -8.98 13.84 1.31
N ASP A 125 -9.61 14.95 1.70
CA ASP A 125 -9.81 16.12 0.82
C ASP A 125 -8.50 16.71 0.27
N GLN A 126 -7.39 16.60 1.01
CA GLN A 126 -6.07 17.05 0.56
C GLN A 126 -5.61 16.32 -0.70
N PHE A 127 -6.13 15.12 -0.98
CA PHE A 127 -5.86 14.37 -2.20
C PHE A 127 -6.08 15.21 -3.48
N TYR A 128 -7.10 16.05 -3.48
CA TYR A 128 -7.47 16.86 -4.64
C TYR A 128 -6.68 18.18 -4.75
N SER A 129 -6.00 18.61 -3.69
CA SER A 129 -5.40 19.94 -3.57
C SER A 129 -3.92 19.94 -3.19
N SER A 130 -3.32 18.77 -2.96
CA SER A 130 -1.94 18.63 -2.47
C SER A 130 -0.86 19.05 -3.47
N GLY A 131 -1.18 19.11 -4.77
CA GLY A 131 -0.22 19.39 -5.84
C GLY A 131 0.60 18.18 -6.30
N TRP A 132 0.46 17.02 -5.65
CA TRP A 132 1.02 15.75 -6.11
C TRP A 132 0.12 15.09 -7.15
N GLN A 133 0.72 14.25 -8.00
CA GLN A 133 -0.06 13.46 -8.94
C GLN A 133 -0.89 12.40 -8.19
N GLN A 134 -2.18 12.35 -8.45
CA GLN A 134 -3.12 11.50 -7.73
C GLN A 134 -2.80 10.01 -7.89
N ASP A 135 -2.46 9.57 -9.09
CA ASP A 135 -2.03 8.21 -9.39
C ASP A 135 -0.76 7.81 -8.63
N ALA A 136 0.21 8.72 -8.48
CA ALA A 136 1.40 8.48 -7.67
C ALA A 136 1.09 8.34 -6.18
N ILE A 137 0.11 9.11 -5.65
CA ILE A 137 -0.38 8.95 -4.28
C ILE A 137 -1.00 7.56 -4.12
N LEU A 138 -1.89 7.13 -5.02
CA LEU A 138 -2.51 5.81 -4.89
C LEU A 138 -1.52 4.67 -5.17
N ALA A 139 -0.53 4.85 -6.05
CA ALA A 139 0.55 3.88 -6.23
C ALA A 139 1.30 3.64 -4.91
N HIS A 140 1.55 4.70 -4.15
CA HIS A 140 2.18 4.61 -2.84
C HIS A 140 1.31 3.83 -1.84
N GLU A 141 0.02 4.16 -1.73
CA GLU A 141 -0.92 3.43 -0.87
C GLU A 141 -1.06 1.95 -1.26
N LEU A 142 -1.09 1.66 -2.57
CA LEU A 142 -1.12 0.28 -3.07
C LEU A 142 0.17 -0.49 -2.74
N GLY A 143 1.29 0.21 -2.56
CA GLY A 143 2.51 -0.36 -2.00
C GLY A 143 2.31 -0.91 -0.58
N HIS A 144 1.59 -0.17 0.27
CA HIS A 144 1.19 -0.67 1.60
C HIS A 144 0.22 -1.84 1.51
N VAL A 145 -0.75 -1.77 0.59
CA VAL A 145 -1.66 -2.90 0.34
C VAL A 145 -0.89 -4.16 -0.03
N LEU A 146 0.22 -4.05 -0.76
CA LEU A 146 1.12 -5.18 -1.08
C LEU A 146 2.00 -5.62 0.10
N GLY A 147 2.08 -4.81 1.14
CA GLY A 147 2.86 -5.08 2.34
C GLY A 147 4.21 -4.36 2.37
N PHE A 148 4.44 -3.32 1.59
CA PHE A 148 5.68 -2.53 1.65
C PHE A 148 5.53 -1.32 2.57
N ARG A 149 6.54 -1.06 3.40
CA ARG A 149 6.67 0.12 4.26
C ARG A 149 7.35 1.26 3.52
N HIS A 150 7.16 2.47 4.05
CA HIS A 150 7.94 3.63 3.66
C HIS A 150 9.45 3.37 3.75
N GLU A 151 10.18 3.88 2.75
CA GLU A 151 11.65 3.91 2.71
C GLU A 151 12.27 4.55 3.98
N HIS A 152 11.48 5.36 4.72
CA HIS A 152 11.88 6.13 5.89
C HIS A 152 12.14 5.33 7.19
N THR A 153 11.98 4.01 7.19
CA THR A 153 12.33 3.18 8.37
C THR A 153 13.85 3.01 8.56
N ARG A 154 14.68 3.70 7.75
CA ARG A 154 16.13 3.83 7.98
C ARG A 154 16.41 4.90 9.05
N PRO A 155 17.25 4.64 10.06
CA PRO A 155 17.71 5.64 11.04
C PRO A 155 18.39 6.88 10.42
N GLU A 156 18.72 6.83 9.14
CA GLU A 156 19.49 7.83 8.38
C GLU A 156 18.61 8.76 7.54
N ALA A 157 17.34 8.42 7.31
CA ALA A 157 16.42 9.28 6.59
C ALA A 157 15.76 10.22 7.61
N GLY A 158 16.04 11.52 7.53
CA GLY A 158 15.43 12.52 8.41
C GLY A 158 14.05 12.98 7.94
N THR A 159 13.08 12.94 8.86
CA THR A 159 11.81 13.69 8.92
C THR A 159 10.82 13.58 7.74
N CYS A 160 10.12 12.45 7.66
CA CYS A 160 8.66 12.44 7.47
C CYS A 160 8.05 11.50 8.52
N PHE A 161 7.35 12.09 9.49
CA PHE A 161 6.82 11.45 10.69
C PHE A 161 5.60 10.60 10.30
N GLU A 162 5.68 9.28 10.45
CA GLU A 162 4.52 8.40 10.47
C GLU A 162 3.97 8.40 11.90
N ASP A 163 2.67 8.59 12.07
CA ASP A 163 2.05 8.61 13.39
C ASP A 163 2.05 7.22 14.05
N ASN A 164 1.78 7.19 15.36
CA ASN A 164 1.95 6.00 16.20
C ASN A 164 0.77 5.00 16.10
N ASN A 165 -0.02 4.99 15.02
CA ASN A 165 -1.21 4.15 14.97
C ASN A 165 -1.03 2.94 14.06
N TRP A 166 -0.57 1.88 14.73
CA TRP A 166 -0.48 0.47 14.31
C TRP A 166 -1.82 -0.09 13.82
#